data_AF-A0A820DDS2-F1
#
_entry.id   AF-A0A820DDS2-F1
#
_cell.length_a   1.000
_cell.length_b   1.000
_cell.length_c   1.000
_cell.angle_alpha   90.00
_cell.angle_beta   90.00
_cell.angle_gamma   90.00
#
_symmetry.space_group_name_H-M   'P 1'
#
loop_
_entity.id
_entity.type
_entity.pdbx_description
1 polymer ?
#
loop_
_entity_poly.entity_id
_entity_poly.type
_entity_poly.pdbx_seq_one_letter_code
_entity_poly.pdbx_strand_id
1 'polypeptide(L)'
;MVSIPRLVTGQLLMLGDNTTNFEVQKITEISFRSDWWEHNPGTGANLVWMLQIELYRSLATNNRTGIEQGFTRMWQDIVVSPLGGQGIQNDWSYHFQRTQLLSGAYMDKIGLSLCLYLFYAQELFNMN
;
A
#
# COMPACT_ATOMS: atom_id res chain seq x y z
N MET A 1 -11.56 5.97 -2.47
CA MET A 1 -11.97 5.44 -1.14
C MET A 1 -10.97 4.39 -0.70
N VAL A 2 -10.63 4.24 0.58
CA VAL A 2 -9.53 3.35 1.01
C VAL A 2 -9.93 2.38 2.13
N SER A 3 -10.73 2.82 3.11
CA SER A 3 -10.99 2.05 4.34
C SER A 3 -11.65 0.69 4.09
N ILE A 4 -12.73 0.65 3.31
CA ILE A 4 -13.46 -0.60 3.03
C ILE A 4 -12.60 -1.56 2.18
N PRO A 5 -12.06 -1.14 1.02
CA PRO A 5 -11.16 -2.00 0.22
C PRO A 5 -10.01 -2.59 1.04
N ARG A 6 -9.37 -1.79 1.90
CA ARG A 6 -8.27 -2.27 2.76
C ARG A 6 -8.70 -3.34 3.75
N LEU A 7 -9.84 -3.17 4.39
CA LEU A 7 -10.37 -4.14 5.34
C LEU A 7 -10.71 -5.47 4.65
N VAL A 8 -11.51 -5.42 3.59
CA VAL A 8 -12.01 -6.64 2.94
C VAL A 8 -10.91 -7.40 2.21
N THR A 9 -9.95 -6.68 1.60
CA THR A 9 -8.82 -7.34 0.91
C THR A 9 -7.84 -7.95 1.92
N GLY A 10 -7.68 -7.34 3.09
CA GLY A 10 -6.93 -7.96 4.19
C GLY A 10 -7.60 -9.24 4.72
N GLN A 11 -8.94 -9.25 4.82
CA GLN A 11 -9.69 -10.45 5.18
C GLN A 11 -9.53 -11.56 4.14
N LEU A 12 -9.60 -11.23 2.85
CA LEU A 12 -9.35 -12.17 1.75
C LEU A 12 -7.97 -12.84 1.89
N LEU A 13 -6.92 -12.06 2.15
CA LEU A 13 -5.58 -12.60 2.38
C LEU A 13 -5.52 -13.54 3.61
N MET A 14 -6.15 -13.15 4.72
CA MET A 14 -6.15 -13.95 5.95
C MET A 14 -6.93 -15.27 5.84
N LEU A 15 -7.99 -15.29 5.03
CA LEU A 15 -8.79 -16.49 4.82
C LEU A 15 -8.07 -17.53 3.94
N GLY A 16 -7.20 -17.07 3.03
CA GLY A 16 -6.41 -17.93 2.15
C GLY A 16 -7.27 -18.94 1.41
N ASP A 17 -6.90 -20.22 1.49
CA ASP A 17 -7.57 -21.34 0.83
C ASP A 17 -9.01 -21.61 1.32
N ASN A 18 -9.43 -20.98 2.42
CA ASN A 18 -10.81 -21.10 2.92
C ASN A 18 -11.80 -20.16 2.22
N THR A 19 -11.34 -19.37 1.24
CA THR A 19 -12.21 -18.49 0.46
C THR A 19 -12.87 -19.20 -0.71
N THR A 20 -14.12 -18.86 -0.97
CA THR A 20 -14.82 -19.29 -2.18
C THR A 20 -14.40 -18.44 -3.37
N ASN A 21 -14.51 -19.00 -4.59
CA ASN A 21 -14.26 -18.25 -5.82
C ASN A 21 -15.13 -16.98 -5.93
N PHE A 22 -16.35 -17.04 -5.42
CA PHE A 22 -17.26 -15.90 -5.37
C PHE A 22 -16.69 -14.76 -4.50
N GLU A 23 -16.17 -15.08 -3.31
CA GLU A 23 -15.57 -14.09 -2.40
C GLU A 23 -14.29 -13.50 -2.99
N VAL A 24 -13.42 -14.34 -3.55
CA VAL A 24 -12.19 -13.89 -4.25
C VAL A 24 -12.54 -12.89 -5.33
N GLN A 25 -13.49 -13.22 -6.22
CA GLN A 25 -13.89 -12.35 -7.32
C GLN A 25 -14.46 -11.02 -6.82
N LYS A 26 -15.42 -11.05 -5.88
CA LYS A 26 -16.10 -9.83 -5.42
C LYS A 26 -15.20 -8.92 -4.61
N ILE A 27 -14.34 -9.48 -3.75
CA ILE A 27 -13.38 -8.68 -2.98
C ILE A 27 -12.31 -8.11 -3.91
N THR A 28 -11.87 -8.86 -4.93
CA THR A 28 -10.97 -8.35 -5.96
C THR A 28 -11.58 -7.14 -6.68
N GLU A 29 -12.83 -7.23 -7.14
CA GLU A 29 -13.55 -6.09 -7.74
C GLU A 29 -13.62 -4.87 -6.79
N ILE A 30 -13.91 -5.09 -5.50
CA ILE A 30 -13.94 -4.01 -4.50
C ILE A 30 -12.56 -3.37 -4.30
N SER A 31 -11.49 -4.16 -4.33
CA SER A 31 -10.12 -3.67 -4.15
C SER A 31 -9.70 -2.65 -5.23
N PHE A 32 -10.22 -2.79 -6.45
CA PHE A 32 -9.93 -1.87 -7.57
C PHE A 32 -10.58 -0.49 -7.39
N ARG A 33 -11.49 -0.29 -6.42
CA ARG A 33 -11.96 1.07 -6.05
C ARG A 33 -10.86 1.94 -5.41
N SER A 34 -9.68 1.37 -5.22
CA SER A 34 -8.48 1.98 -4.64
C SER A 34 -7.25 1.75 -5.53
N ASP A 35 -7.41 1.66 -6.85
CA ASP A 35 -6.27 1.57 -7.75
C ASP A 35 -5.52 2.92 -7.86
N TRP A 36 -4.22 2.88 -7.55
CA TRP A 36 -3.41 4.09 -7.44
C TRP A 36 -3.04 4.68 -8.80
N TRP A 37 -3.15 3.92 -9.88
CA TRP A 37 -2.79 4.35 -11.23
C TRP A 37 -3.91 5.16 -11.90
N GLU A 38 -5.18 4.87 -11.64
CA GLU A 38 -6.30 5.65 -12.19
C GLU A 38 -6.65 6.86 -11.31
N HIS A 39 -6.61 6.69 -9.99
CA HIS A 39 -7.06 7.73 -9.06
C HIS A 39 -5.96 8.72 -8.64
N ASN A 40 -4.71 8.51 -9.06
CA ASN A 40 -3.53 9.34 -8.77
C ASN A 40 -3.54 9.96 -7.36
N PRO A 41 -3.30 9.18 -6.29
CA PRO A 41 -3.41 9.65 -4.90
C PRO A 41 -2.34 10.68 -4.48
N GLY A 42 -1.44 11.06 -5.39
CA GLY A 42 -0.22 11.79 -5.07
C GLY A 42 0.78 10.90 -4.33
N THR A 43 1.31 11.44 -3.23
CA THR A 43 2.34 10.80 -2.39
C THR A 43 1.87 10.56 -0.96
N GLY A 44 2.67 9.86 -0.17
CA GLY A 44 2.47 9.69 1.26
C GLY A 44 1.35 8.70 1.59
N ALA A 45 0.70 8.91 2.74
CA ALA A 45 -0.18 7.90 3.34
C ALA A 45 -1.32 7.40 2.43
N ASN A 46 -1.91 8.27 1.59
CA ASN A 46 -2.96 7.87 0.66
C ASN A 46 -2.45 6.85 -0.36
N LEU A 47 -1.29 7.13 -0.98
CA LEU A 47 -0.65 6.22 -1.90
C LEU A 47 -0.31 4.90 -1.18
N VAL A 48 0.32 5.00 -0.02
CA VAL A 48 0.74 3.85 0.77
C VAL A 48 -0.43 2.91 1.09
N TRP A 49 -1.59 3.44 1.48
CA TRP A 49 -2.75 2.60 1.73
C TRP A 49 -3.32 1.94 0.47
N MET A 50 -3.26 2.60 -0.68
CA MET A 50 -3.68 2.03 -1.96
C MET A 50 -2.72 0.93 -2.42
N LEU A 51 -1.42 1.12 -2.22
CA LEU A 51 -0.41 0.09 -2.44
C LEU A 51 -0.59 -1.09 -1.48
N GLN A 52 -0.96 -0.86 -0.22
CA GLN A 52 -1.27 -1.95 0.73
C GLN A 52 -2.44 -2.81 0.23
N ILE A 53 -3.47 -2.19 -0.34
CA ILE A 53 -4.62 -2.91 -0.92
C ILE A 53 -4.18 -3.76 -2.12
N GLU A 54 -3.36 -3.19 -3.02
CA GLU A 54 -2.80 -3.94 -4.14
C GLU A 54 -1.97 -5.14 -3.68
N LEU A 55 -1.11 -4.97 -2.67
CA LEU A 55 -0.31 -6.06 -2.12
C LEU A 55 -1.20 -7.20 -1.63
N TYR A 56 -2.21 -6.88 -0.82
CA TYR A 56 -3.13 -7.89 -0.28
C TYR A 56 -3.89 -8.62 -1.38
N ARG A 57 -4.43 -7.88 -2.37
CA ARG A 57 -5.09 -8.50 -3.53
C ARG A 57 -4.12 -9.41 -4.26
N SER A 58 -2.90 -8.93 -4.49
CA SER A 58 -1.92 -9.60 -5.33
C SER A 58 -1.44 -10.91 -4.70
N LEU A 59 -1.21 -10.91 -3.38
CA LEU A 59 -0.90 -12.12 -2.63
C LEU A 59 -2.07 -13.11 -2.66
N ALA A 60 -3.30 -12.64 -2.40
CA ALA A 60 -4.48 -13.50 -2.41
C ALA A 60 -4.84 -14.09 -3.79
N THR A 61 -4.29 -13.53 -4.87
CA THR A 61 -4.58 -13.95 -6.25
C THR A 61 -3.34 -14.43 -7.00
N ASN A 62 -2.21 -14.62 -6.31
CA ASN A 62 -0.91 -14.99 -6.91
C ASN A 62 -0.49 -14.07 -8.08
N ASN A 63 -0.86 -12.79 -8.03
CA ASN A 63 -0.53 -11.80 -9.06
C ASN A 63 0.83 -11.17 -8.78
N ARG A 64 1.90 -11.82 -9.24
CA ARG A 64 3.27 -11.33 -9.07
C ARG A 64 3.49 -9.92 -9.62
N THR A 65 2.90 -9.59 -10.77
CA THR A 65 3.02 -8.26 -11.40
C THR A 65 2.54 -7.15 -10.46
N GLY A 66 1.41 -7.35 -9.78
CA GLY A 66 0.89 -6.36 -8.83
C GLY A 66 1.78 -6.17 -7.60
N ILE A 67 2.46 -7.23 -7.14
CA ILE A 67 3.42 -7.12 -6.04
C ILE A 67 4.65 -6.31 -6.48
N GLU A 68 5.21 -6.62 -7.65
CA GLU A 68 6.40 -5.94 -8.18
C GLU A 68 6.14 -4.46 -8.48
N GLN A 69 4.98 -4.15 -9.09
CA GLN A 69 4.57 -2.77 -9.36
C GLN A 69 4.31 -2.00 -8.07
N GLY A 70 3.59 -2.60 -7.12
CA GLY A 70 3.30 -1.99 -5.82
C GLY A 70 4.57 -1.68 -5.03
N PHE A 71 5.52 -2.62 -4.97
CA PHE A 71 6.80 -2.43 -4.31
C PHE A 71 7.65 -1.34 -4.97
N THR A 72 7.74 -1.37 -6.31
CA THR A 72 8.47 -0.35 -7.07
C THR A 72 7.90 1.04 -6.82
N ARG A 73 6.58 1.19 -6.84
CA ARG A 73 5.92 2.48 -6.61
C ARG A 73 6.06 2.94 -5.16
N MET A 74 6.03 2.04 -4.18
CA MET A 74 6.29 2.37 -2.77
C MET A 74 7.68 2.99 -2.61
N TRP A 75 8.70 2.37 -3.22
CA TRP A 75 10.08 2.85 -3.10
C TRP A 75 10.29 4.22 -3.75
N GLN A 76 9.61 4.49 -4.86
CA GLN A 76 9.61 5.80 -5.51
C GLN A 76 9.00 6.92 -4.66
N ASP A 77 8.15 6.59 -3.68
CA ASP A 77 7.52 7.58 -2.79
C ASP A 77 8.38 7.94 -1.58
N ILE A 78 9.33 7.07 -1.21
CA ILE A 78 10.22 7.25 -0.07
C ILE A 78 11.41 8.10 -0.51
N VAL A 79 11.15 9.40 -0.68
CA VAL A 79 12.15 10.38 -1.07
C VAL A 79 12.25 11.45 -0.01
N VAL A 80 13.47 11.73 0.43
CA VAL A 80 13.78 12.87 1.29
C VAL A 80 13.85 14.12 0.39
N SER A 81 13.00 15.10 0.67
CA SER A 81 12.86 16.32 -0.11
C SER A 81 13.32 17.56 0.68
N PRO A 82 13.64 18.66 -0.01
CA PRO A 82 13.88 19.95 0.64
C PRO A 82 12.69 20.41 1.49
N LEU A 83 12.95 21.30 2.45
CA LEU A 83 11.91 21.90 3.28
C LEU A 83 10.84 22.62 2.43
N GLY A 84 9.58 22.45 2.82
CA GLY A 84 8.46 23.23 2.27
C GLY A 84 7.54 22.46 1.33
N GLY A 85 7.65 21.13 1.26
CA GLY A 85 6.75 20.26 0.51
C GLY A 85 6.04 19.22 1.39
N GLN A 86 5.24 18.37 0.74
CA GLN A 86 4.71 17.13 1.34
C GLN A 86 5.75 16.02 1.23
N GLY A 87 5.87 15.17 2.25
CA GLY A 87 6.78 14.03 2.29
C GLY A 87 7.79 14.13 3.43
N ILE A 88 8.79 13.25 3.38
CA ILE A 88 9.91 13.26 4.33
C ILE A 88 10.81 14.45 3.98
N GLN A 89 11.11 15.28 4.97
CA GLN A 89 11.95 16.47 4.81
C GLN A 89 13.41 16.16 5.19
N ASN A 90 14.35 17.00 4.76
CA ASN A 90 15.78 16.88 5.10
C ASN A 90 16.10 16.92 6.61
N ASP A 91 15.20 17.46 7.44
CA ASP A 91 15.32 17.47 8.91
C ASP A 91 14.62 16.27 9.57
N TRP A 92 14.21 15.28 8.77
CA TRP A 92 13.46 14.08 9.18
C TRP A 92 12.07 14.34 9.75
N SER A 93 11.56 15.56 9.63
CA SER A 93 10.13 15.80 9.79
C SER A 93 9.36 15.18 8.62
N TYR A 94 8.09 14.84 8.86
CA TYR A 94 7.20 14.38 7.81
C TYR A 94 6.03 15.36 7.69
N HIS A 95 5.88 15.91 6.49
CA HIS A 95 4.82 16.85 6.16
C HIS A 95 3.75 16.18 5.31
N PHE A 96 2.49 16.43 5.61
CA PHE A 96 1.37 15.90 4.83
C PHE A 96 0.24 16.91 4.78
N GLN A 97 -0.69 16.79 3.82
CA GLN A 97 -1.70 17.83 3.56
C GLN A 97 -1.05 19.21 3.34
N ARG A 98 -0.08 19.28 2.42
CA ARG A 98 0.86 20.40 2.18
C ARG A 98 2.03 20.38 3.16
N THR A 99 2.21 21.41 3.97
CA THR A 99 3.37 21.64 4.84
C THR A 99 3.08 21.37 6.31
N GLN A 100 1.99 20.67 6.63
CA GLN A 100 1.63 20.41 8.02
C GLN A 100 2.50 19.30 8.60
N LEU A 101 3.15 19.58 9.74
CA LEU A 101 3.91 18.59 10.50
C LEU A 101 2.99 17.49 11.02
N LEU A 102 3.19 16.27 10.51
CA LEU A 102 2.31 15.13 10.76
C LEU A 102 3.09 13.82 10.99
N SER A 103 4.35 13.91 11.46
CA SER A 103 5.19 12.76 11.74
C SER A 103 4.51 11.72 12.64
N GLY A 104 3.91 12.13 13.76
CA GLY A 104 3.27 11.20 14.70
C GLY A 104 1.93 10.62 14.23
N ALA A 105 1.36 11.10 13.12
CA ALA A 105 0.02 10.72 12.67
C ALA A 105 0.00 9.92 11.36
N TYR A 106 0.92 10.22 10.45
CA TYR A 106 0.94 9.64 9.10
C TYR A 106 2.26 8.98 8.72
N MET A 107 3.39 9.36 9.33
CA MET A 107 4.68 8.71 9.05
C MET A 107 4.71 7.27 9.58
N ASP A 108 4.01 6.99 10.69
CA ASP A 108 3.80 5.64 11.22
C ASP A 108 3.12 4.71 10.19
N LYS A 109 2.20 5.24 9.37
CA LYS A 109 1.51 4.48 8.31
C LYS A 109 2.45 4.10 7.18
N ILE A 110 3.36 4.99 6.81
CA ILE A 110 4.40 4.73 5.82
C ILE A 110 5.36 3.67 6.35
N GLY A 111 5.86 3.85 7.57
CA GLY A 111 6.77 2.89 8.21
C GLY A 111 6.18 1.49 8.35
N LEU A 112 4.93 1.37 8.81
CA LEU A 112 4.25 0.07 8.92
C LEU A 112 4.10 -0.62 7.57
N SER A 113 3.74 0.13 6.53
CA SER A 113 3.52 -0.43 5.20
C SER A 113 4.83 -0.86 4.53
N LEU A 114 5.91 -0.11 4.75
CA LEU A 114 7.26 -0.52 4.39
C LEU A 114 7.65 -1.86 5.02
N CYS A 115 7.45 -2.01 6.32
CA CYS A 115 7.72 -3.27 7.00
C CYS A 115 6.91 -4.42 6.41
N LEU A 116 5.60 -4.21 6.15
CA LEU A 116 4.76 -5.22 5.49
C LEU A 116 5.34 -5.64 4.14
N TYR A 117 5.65 -4.68 3.27
CA TYR A 117 6.23 -4.98 1.96
C TYR A 117 7.56 -5.72 2.05
N LEU A 118 8.42 -5.40 3.03
CA LEU A 118 9.68 -6.11 3.26
C LEU A 118 9.46 -7.56 3.71
N PHE A 119 8.50 -7.80 4.62
CA PHE A 119 8.16 -9.17 5.04
C PHE A 119 7.60 -10.00 3.88
N TYR A 120 6.72 -9.42 3.05
CA TYR A 120 6.13 -10.13 1.91
C TYR A 120 7.07 -10.23 0.69
N ALA A 121 8.06 -9.35 0.55
CA ALA A 121 9.12 -9.53 -0.44
C ALA A 121 9.91 -10.81 -0.19
N GLN A 122 10.02 -11.28 1.07
CA GLN A 122 10.66 -12.55 1.39
C GLN A 122 9.84 -13.76 0.91
N GLU A 123 8.51 -13.69 0.96
CA GLU A 123 7.62 -14.71 0.40
C GLU A 123 7.78 -14.84 -1.12
N LEU A 124 7.96 -13.73 -1.84
CA LEU A 124 8.25 -13.74 -3.29
C LEU A 124 9.50 -14.55 -3.65
N PHE A 125 10.54 -14.53 -2.81
CA PHE A 125 11.76 -15.33 -3.05
C PHE A 125 11.54 -16.84 -2.80
N ASN A 126 10.55 -17.19 -1.99
CA ASN A 126 10.22 -18.57 -1.62
C ASN A 126 9.18 -19.22 -2.55
N MET A 127 8.54 -18.46 -3.44
CA MET A 127 7.58 -18.98 -4.45
C MET A 127 8.25 -19.55 -5.72
N ASN A 128 9.53 -19.97 -5.64
CA ASN A 128 10.27 -20.63 -6.73
C ASN A 128 10.36 -22.15 -6.52
#